data_AF-A0A5C7VT46-F1
#
_entry.id   AF-A0A5C7VT46-F1
#
_cell.length_a   1.000
_cell.length_b   1.000
_cell.length_c   1.000
_cell.angle_alpha   90.00
_cell.angle_beta   90.00
_cell.angle_gamma   90.00
#
_symmetry.space_group_name_H-M   'P 1'
#
loop_
_entity.id
_entity.type
_entity.pdbx_description
1 polymer ?
#
loop_
_entity_poly.entity_id
_entity_poly.type
_entity_poly.pdbx_seq_one_letter_code
_entity_poly.pdbx_strand_id
1 'polypeptide(L)'
;MLLLVCKISASLFFGAVLIAYATPILANCEGCLCPDDPCNLCPLPAMESDRPKPNEPALCARIREKVPPTSAQPGSNEYFPNLDKSVMVCVNEGGDVIRNKQRNPEYPSRFYCKPPRAIKQNQ
;
A
#
# COMPACT_ATOMS: atom_id res chain seq x y z
N MET A 1 37.25 27.59 36.29
CA MET A 1 37.21 27.27 34.84
C MET A 1 36.96 25.79 34.55
N LEU A 2 37.69 24.84 35.15
CA LEU A 2 37.62 23.40 34.82
C LEU A 2 36.21 22.76 34.98
N LEU A 3 35.45 23.16 36.02
CA LEU A 3 34.09 22.69 36.28
C LEU A 3 33.05 23.20 35.26
N LEU A 4 33.32 24.34 34.59
CA LEU A 4 32.43 24.90 33.57
C LEU A 4 32.60 24.11 32.25
N VAL A 5 33.84 23.73 31.93
CA VAL A 5 34.17 22.95 30.72
C VAL A 5 33.57 21.54 30.77
N CYS A 6 33.55 20.89 31.93
CA CYS A 6 32.95 19.55 32.11
C CYS A 6 31.41 19.55 31.99
N LYS A 7 30.74 20.65 32.39
CA LYS A 7 29.28 20.77 32.25
C LYS A 7 28.88 20.97 30.79
N ILE A 8 29.68 21.73 30.04
CA ILE A 8 29.45 22.01 28.61
C ILE A 8 29.68 20.73 27.79
N SER A 9 30.72 19.95 28.10
CA SER A 9 30.98 18.68 27.41
C SER A 9 29.91 17.62 27.67
N ALA A 10 29.45 17.45 28.91
CA ALA A 10 28.40 16.49 29.25
C ALA A 10 27.06 16.83 28.56
N SER A 11 26.74 18.12 28.43
CA SER A 11 25.51 18.59 27.78
C SER A 11 25.52 18.39 26.26
N LEU A 12 26.69 18.57 25.63
CA LEU A 12 26.88 18.35 24.19
C LEU A 12 26.79 16.87 23.79
N PHE A 13 27.31 15.96 24.64
CA PHE A 13 27.20 14.52 24.39
C PHE A 13 25.76 14.01 24.54
N PHE A 14 25.00 14.50 25.52
CA PHE A 14 23.59 14.11 25.69
C PHE A 14 22.68 14.61 24.55
N GLY A 15 22.95 15.81 24.02
CA GLY A 15 22.20 16.37 22.88
C GLY A 15 22.42 15.60 21.57
N ALA A 16 23.64 15.14 21.31
CA ALA A 16 23.96 14.38 20.10
C ALA A 16 23.30 12.99 20.08
N VAL A 17 23.16 12.35 21.24
CA VAL A 17 22.48 11.05 21.39
C VAL A 17 20.98 11.16 21.10
N LEU A 18 20.32 12.25 21.51
CA LEU A 18 18.89 12.47 21.22
C LEU A 18 18.59 12.70 19.73
N ILE A 19 19.50 13.34 18.99
CA ILE A 19 19.33 13.56 17.54
C ILE A 19 19.46 12.24 16.76
N ALA A 20 20.23 11.26 17.26
CA ALA A 20 20.34 9.94 16.64
C ALA A 20 19.08 9.07 16.80
N TYR A 21 18.19 9.39 17.76
CA TYR A 21 16.90 8.71 17.95
C TYR A 21 15.73 9.42 17.25
N ALA A 22 15.96 10.56 16.61
CA ALA A 22 14.95 11.17 15.77
C ALA A 22 14.79 10.32 14.50
N THR A 23 13.76 9.48 14.49
CA THR A 23 13.34 8.69 13.34
C THR A 23 13.26 9.58 12.10
N PRO A 24 14.02 9.28 11.03
CA PRO A 24 13.87 10.03 9.80
C PRO A 24 12.56 9.60 9.13
N ILE A 25 11.77 10.60 8.74
CA ILE A 25 10.87 10.59 7.58
C ILE A 25 9.47 9.99 7.83
N LEU A 26 8.60 10.80 8.46
CA LEU A 26 7.21 10.90 7.96
C LEU A 26 7.29 11.58 6.59
N ALA A 27 7.56 10.80 5.54
CA ALA A 27 7.23 11.25 4.20
C ALA A 27 5.73 11.49 4.21
N ASN A 28 5.31 12.72 3.87
CA ASN A 28 3.91 13.02 3.62
C ASN A 28 3.48 12.13 2.43
N CYS A 29 2.95 10.94 2.72
CA CYS A 29 2.60 9.98 1.69
C CYS A 29 1.29 10.43 1.06
N GLU A 30 1.39 11.10 -0.09
CA GLU A 30 0.22 11.53 -0.86
C GLU A 30 -0.21 10.40 -1.81
N GLY A 31 -1.46 9.95 -1.67
CA GLY A 31 -2.07 8.96 -2.56
C GLY A 31 -2.60 7.73 -1.83
N CYS A 32 -2.75 6.64 -2.58
CA CYS A 32 -3.32 5.37 -2.07
C CYS A 32 -2.26 4.29 -1.79
N LEU A 33 -1.04 4.46 -2.28
CA LEU A 33 0.07 3.50 -2.11
C LEU A 33 0.92 3.94 -0.91
N CYS A 34 0.30 3.91 0.27
CA CYS A 34 0.88 4.39 1.51
C CYS A 34 0.84 3.30 2.58
N PRO A 35 1.72 3.37 3.59
CA PRO A 35 1.60 2.50 4.75
C PRO A 35 0.15 2.50 5.28
N ASP A 36 -0.28 1.34 5.79
CA ASP A 36 -1.65 1.09 6.28
C ASP A 36 -2.77 1.06 5.23
N ASP A 37 -2.46 1.22 3.94
CA ASP A 37 -3.43 1.07 2.86
C ASP A 37 -4.70 1.92 3.04
N PRO A 38 -4.59 3.26 3.09
CA PRO A 38 -5.70 4.15 3.44
C PRO A 38 -6.86 4.12 2.43
N CYS A 39 -6.62 3.59 1.22
CA CYS A 39 -7.63 3.44 0.18
C CYS A 39 -8.23 2.03 0.12
N ASN A 40 -7.81 1.10 0.99
CA ASN A 40 -8.21 -0.30 1.00
C ASN A 40 -8.09 -0.93 -0.40
N LEU A 41 -6.89 -0.94 -0.95
CA LEU A 41 -6.64 -1.39 -2.31
C LEU A 41 -6.76 -2.91 -2.45
N CYS A 42 -7.38 -3.35 -3.55
CA CYS A 42 -7.40 -4.76 -3.96
C CYS A 42 -6.25 -5.02 -4.94
N PRO A 43 -5.31 -5.95 -4.69
CA PRO A 43 -4.30 -6.32 -5.67
C PRO A 43 -4.94 -6.96 -6.91
N LEU A 44 -4.42 -6.64 -8.10
CA LEU A 44 -4.85 -7.20 -9.38
C LEU A 44 -3.68 -7.85 -10.15
N PRO A 45 -3.84 -9.07 -10.69
CA PRO A 45 -4.89 -10.03 -10.36
C PRO A 45 -4.73 -10.55 -8.92
N ALA A 46 -5.75 -11.21 -8.39
CA ALA A 46 -5.59 -11.94 -7.13
C ALA A 46 -4.63 -13.12 -7.35
N MET A 47 -3.62 -13.25 -6.49
CA MET A 47 -2.72 -14.40 -6.53
C MET A 47 -3.24 -15.50 -5.62
N GLU A 48 -3.01 -16.78 -5.95
CA GLU A 48 -3.34 -17.90 -5.06
C GLU A 48 -2.60 -17.83 -3.71
N SER A 49 -1.44 -17.17 -3.68
CA SER A 49 -0.68 -16.90 -2.46
C SER A 49 -1.35 -15.87 -1.55
N ASP A 50 -2.25 -15.04 -2.08
CA ASP A 50 -2.83 -13.92 -1.35
C ASP A 50 -4.04 -14.40 -0.55
N ARG A 51 -3.97 -14.23 0.77
CA ARG A 51 -5.13 -14.49 1.63
C ARG A 51 -6.05 -13.26 1.65
N PRO A 52 -7.38 -13.45 1.52
CA PRO A 52 -8.34 -12.37 1.72
C PRO A 52 -8.12 -11.68 3.07
N LYS A 53 -8.18 -10.34 3.09
CA LYS A 53 -8.05 -9.58 4.35
C LYS A 53 -9.42 -9.62 5.06
N PRO A 54 -9.49 -9.74 6.40
CA PRO A 54 -10.76 -9.84 7.12
C PRO A 54 -11.73 -8.66 6.89
N ASN A 55 -11.20 -7.46 6.64
CA ASN A 55 -11.97 -6.22 6.44
C ASN A 55 -11.79 -5.65 5.03
N GLU A 56 -11.54 -6.51 4.05
CA GLU A 56 -11.41 -6.03 2.68
C GLU A 56 -12.72 -5.45 2.12
N PRO A 57 -12.63 -4.48 1.20
CA PRO A 57 -13.80 -4.00 0.48
C PRO A 57 -14.53 -5.12 -0.24
N ALA A 58 -15.86 -5.06 -0.23
CA ALA A 58 -16.72 -6.01 -0.95
C ALA A 58 -16.37 -6.12 -2.44
N LEU A 59 -15.80 -5.05 -3.03
CA LEU A 59 -15.30 -5.07 -4.40
C LEU A 59 -14.19 -6.11 -4.62
N CYS A 60 -13.27 -6.26 -3.67
CA CYS A 60 -12.18 -7.23 -3.80
C CYS A 60 -12.72 -8.67 -3.87
N ALA A 61 -13.74 -8.96 -3.05
CA ALA A 61 -14.42 -10.24 -3.06
C ALA A 61 -15.16 -10.49 -4.39
N ARG A 62 -15.90 -9.50 -4.91
CA ARG A 62 -16.58 -9.61 -6.21
C ARG A 62 -15.62 -9.80 -7.39
N ILE A 63 -14.45 -9.17 -7.35
CA ILE A 63 -13.41 -9.38 -8.37
C ILE A 63 -12.94 -10.84 -8.32
N ARG A 64 -12.66 -11.38 -7.12
CA ARG A 64 -12.23 -12.78 -6.95
C ARG A 64 -13.29 -13.82 -7.34
N GLU A 65 -14.56 -13.49 -7.18
CA GLU A 65 -15.67 -14.34 -7.63
C GLU A 65 -15.74 -14.41 -9.16
N LYS A 66 -15.53 -13.28 -9.85
CA LYS A 66 -15.59 -13.19 -11.32
C LYS A 66 -14.29 -13.62 -12.01
N VAL A 67 -13.16 -13.43 -11.35
CA VAL A 67 -11.84 -13.77 -11.86
C VAL A 67 -11.11 -14.59 -10.79
N PRO A 68 -10.99 -15.91 -10.98
CA PRO A 68 -10.35 -16.76 -9.99
C PRO A 68 -8.87 -16.37 -9.82
N PRO A 69 -8.31 -16.54 -8.60
CA PRO A 69 -6.91 -16.30 -8.35
C PRO A 69 -6.00 -17.09 -9.30
N THR A 70 -4.83 -16.54 -9.60
CA THR A 70 -3.85 -17.17 -10.48
C THR A 70 -2.57 -17.52 -9.72
N SER A 71 -1.92 -18.61 -10.14
CA SER A 71 -0.54 -18.95 -9.78
C SER A 71 0.49 -18.43 -10.80
N ALA A 72 0.04 -17.89 -11.93
CA ALA A 72 0.91 -17.35 -12.97
C ALA A 72 1.71 -16.15 -12.46
N GLN A 73 3.03 -16.17 -12.65
CA GLN A 73 3.89 -15.10 -12.14
C GLN A 73 3.74 -13.82 -12.97
N PRO A 74 3.88 -12.62 -12.37
CA PRO A 74 3.87 -11.37 -13.09
C PRO A 74 4.87 -11.35 -14.25
N GLY A 75 4.37 -11.17 -15.48
CA GLY A 75 5.18 -11.14 -16.69
C GLY A 75 5.16 -12.44 -17.51
N SER A 76 4.52 -13.51 -17.03
CA SER A 76 4.25 -14.69 -17.84
C SER A 76 3.08 -14.44 -18.81
N ASN A 77 3.01 -15.22 -19.89
CA ASN A 77 1.94 -15.07 -20.89
C ASN A 77 0.55 -15.37 -20.29
N GLU A 78 0.48 -16.27 -19.32
CA GLU A 78 -0.73 -16.72 -18.65
C GLU A 78 -1.23 -15.68 -17.61
N TYR A 79 -0.35 -14.81 -17.14
CA TYR A 79 -0.69 -13.74 -16.19
C TYR A 79 -1.51 -12.63 -16.84
N PHE A 80 -1.18 -12.23 -18.08
CA PHE A 80 -1.81 -11.06 -18.73
C PHE A 80 -3.33 -11.21 -18.92
N PRO A 81 -3.87 -12.33 -19.42
CA PRO A 81 -5.31 -12.49 -19.55
C PRO A 81 -6.07 -12.40 -18.23
N ASN A 82 -5.48 -12.87 -17.13
CA ASN A 82 -6.09 -12.79 -15.80
C ASN A 82 -6.05 -11.34 -15.27
N LEU A 83 -4.91 -10.65 -15.45
CA LEU A 83 -4.79 -9.23 -15.13
C LEU A 83 -5.82 -8.39 -15.91
N ASP A 84 -5.93 -8.57 -17.22
CA ASP A 84 -6.82 -7.79 -18.07
C ASP A 84 -8.30 -7.99 -17.67
N LYS A 85 -8.69 -9.24 -17.39
CA LYS A 85 -10.03 -9.55 -16.86
C LYS A 85 -10.26 -8.90 -15.50
N SER A 86 -9.28 -8.97 -14.59
CA SER A 86 -9.37 -8.37 -13.26
C SER A 86 -9.51 -6.84 -13.33
N VAL A 87 -8.77 -6.19 -14.22
CA VAL A 87 -8.85 -4.76 -14.51
C VAL A 87 -10.22 -4.39 -15.07
N MET A 88 -10.71 -5.15 -16.05
CA MET A 88 -12.04 -4.93 -16.62
C MET A 88 -13.15 -5.04 -15.57
N VAL A 89 -13.11 -6.07 -14.71
CA VAL A 89 -14.10 -6.25 -13.65
C VAL A 89 -14.04 -5.12 -12.63
N CYS A 90 -12.84 -4.69 -12.22
CA CYS A 90 -12.67 -3.56 -11.31
C CYS A 90 -13.39 -2.30 -11.83
N VAL A 91 -13.16 -1.93 -13.09
CA VAL A 91 -13.79 -0.75 -13.71
C VAL A 91 -15.30 -0.91 -13.85
N ASN A 92 -15.77 -2.08 -14.28
CA ASN A 92 -17.21 -2.36 -14.45
C ASN A 92 -17.99 -2.29 -13.13
N GLU A 93 -17.33 -2.58 -12.01
CA GLU A 93 -17.90 -2.47 -10.66
C GLU A 93 -17.76 -1.06 -10.06
N GLY A 94 -17.26 -0.08 -10.83
CA GLY A 94 -17.10 1.31 -10.43
C GLY A 94 -15.81 1.61 -9.66
N GLY A 95 -14.84 0.71 -9.67
CA GLY A 95 -13.51 0.94 -9.08
C GLY A 95 -12.57 1.71 -10.00
N ASP A 96 -11.59 2.40 -9.40
CA ASP A 96 -10.49 3.05 -10.11
C ASP A 96 -9.28 2.12 -10.16
N VAL A 97 -8.63 1.96 -11.32
CA VAL A 97 -7.41 1.15 -11.43
C VAL A 97 -6.18 2.01 -11.19
N ILE A 98 -5.40 1.66 -10.16
CA ILE A 98 -4.16 2.31 -9.80
C ILE A 98 -2.98 1.46 -10.29
N ARG A 99 -2.12 2.06 -11.10
CA ARG A 99 -0.86 1.44 -11.48
C ARG A 99 0.22 1.73 -10.44
N ASN A 100 0.72 0.70 -9.80
CA ASN A 100 1.87 0.80 -8.92
C ASN A 100 3.15 0.91 -9.75
N LYS A 101 3.79 2.07 -9.67
CA LYS A 101 5.11 2.32 -10.27
C LYS A 101 6.24 2.13 -9.27
N GLN A 102 5.92 2.06 -7.97
CA GLN A 102 6.87 1.90 -6.90
C GLN A 102 7.18 0.40 -6.71
N ARG A 103 8.41 0.08 -6.32
CA ARG A 103 8.83 -1.29 -5.98
C ARG A 103 8.96 -1.42 -4.47
N ASN A 104 7.85 -1.26 -3.75
CA ASN A 104 7.78 -1.39 -2.28
C ASN A 104 7.25 -2.79 -1.92
N PRO A 105 7.87 -3.52 -0.98
CA PRO A 105 7.35 -4.80 -0.48
C PRO A 105 5.92 -4.73 0.10
N GLU A 106 5.46 -3.59 0.61
CA GLU A 106 4.07 -3.42 1.10
C GLU A 106 3.04 -3.52 -0.03
N TYR A 107 3.46 -3.15 -1.25
CA TYR A 107 2.62 -3.16 -2.44
C TYR A 107 3.29 -3.99 -3.55
N PRO A 108 3.30 -5.34 -3.44
CA PRO A 108 4.00 -6.20 -4.39
C PRO A 108 3.36 -6.23 -5.78
N SER A 109 2.04 -6.04 -5.87
CA SER A 109 1.31 -6.08 -7.15
C SER A 109 1.56 -4.83 -7.99
N ARG A 110 1.51 -5.00 -9.33
CA ARG A 110 1.72 -3.89 -10.29
C ARG A 110 0.47 -3.03 -10.49
N PHE A 111 -0.70 -3.60 -10.25
CA PHE A 111 -1.98 -2.94 -10.41
C PHE A 111 -2.86 -3.21 -9.20
N TYR A 112 -3.66 -2.21 -8.84
CA TYR A 112 -4.61 -2.28 -7.74
C TYR A 112 -5.96 -1.73 -8.18
N CYS A 113 -7.03 -2.33 -7.67
CA CYS A 113 -8.36 -1.76 -7.74
C CYS A 113 -8.59 -0.93 -6.48
N LYS A 114 -8.93 0.34 -6.65
CA LYS A 114 -9.42 1.21 -5.59
C LYS A 114 -10.95 1.20 -5.62
N PRO A 115 -11.60 0.81 -4.52
CA PRO A 115 -13.06 0.86 -4.43
C PRO A 115 -13.60 2.28 -4.65
N PRO A 116 -14.81 2.42 -5.22
CA PRO A 116 -15.47 3.72 -5.29
C PRO A 116 -15.61 4.27 -3.87
N ARG A 117 -15.36 5.57 -3.71
CA ARG A 117 -15.73 6.24 -2.46
C ARG A 117 -17.24 6.12 -2.34
N ALA A 118 -17.72 5.61 -1.20
CA ALA A 118 -19.15 5.68 -0.90
C ALA A 118 -19.54 7.16 -0.96
N ILE A 119 -20.23 7.56 -2.03
CA ILE A 119 -20.93 8.83 -2.05
C ILE A 119 -21.92 8.68 -0.90
N LYS A 120 -21.75 9.44 0.19
CA LYS A 120 -22.83 9.63 1.15
C LYS A 120 -24.01 10.13 0.32
N GLN A 121 -24.93 9.24 -0.02
CA GLN A 121 -26.22 9.66 -0.52
C GLN A 121 -26.84 10.41 0.66
N ASN A 122 -26.80 11.74 0.59
CA ASN A 122 -27.53 12.58 1.53
C ASN A 122 -29.00 12.20 1.37
N GLN A 123 -29.48 11.41 2.31
CA GLN A 123 -30.89 11.12 2.54
C GLN A 123 -31.43 12.16 3.50
#